data_AF-A0A8T0AU11-F1
#
_entry.id   AF-A0A8T0AU11-F1
#
_cell.length_a   1.000
_cell.length_b   1.000
_cell.length_c   1.000
_cell.angle_alpha   90.00
_cell.angle_beta   90.00
_cell.angle_gamma   90.00
#
_symmetry.space_group_name_H-M   'P 1'
#
loop_
_entity.id
_entity.type
_entity.pdbx_description
1 polymer ?
#
loop_
_entity_poly.entity_id
_entity_poly.type
_entity_poly.pdbx_seq_one_letter_code
_entity_poly.pdbx_strand_id
1 'polypeptide(L)'
;MKCVFITLLLLICVLGADVGEAEVVCPQSCFCTAGVVDCSGRGLTTTTMPSSFPLSTTEIQLHDNHLTALPPGLLDDLQALQLVTLHGNPWACDCAVLYLRGWLLKQKNDALIRNVSCAFPPDLQGRLVAYLSEEEVLNSCNYWLCNLALFSQISLFAFIVVQASLLAAVVYFLRRFSQLSIDAQRAAAESFHS
;
A
#
# COMPACT_ATOMS: atom_id res chain seq x y z
N MET A 1 -5.65 0.12 27.92
CA MET A 1 -4.67 -0.82 28.52
C MET A 1 -3.73 -1.47 27.50
N LYS A 2 -3.40 -0.82 26.38
CA LYS A 2 -2.40 -1.32 25.40
C LYS A 2 -1.08 -0.53 25.42
N CYS A 3 -1.03 0.64 26.09
CA CYS A 3 0.19 1.45 26.21
C CYS A 3 1.15 0.99 27.33
N VAL A 4 0.71 0.19 28.30
CA VAL A 4 1.57 -0.28 29.41
C VAL A 4 2.42 -1.50 29.02
N PHE A 5 1.96 -2.27 28.02
CA PHE A 5 2.72 -3.42 27.49
C PHE A 5 3.94 -2.99 26.67
N ILE A 6 3.90 -1.81 26.05
CA ILE A 6 4.98 -1.28 25.20
C ILE A 6 6.18 -0.86 26.06
N THR A 7 5.94 -0.34 27.26
CA THR A 7 7.00 0.10 28.18
C THR A 7 7.75 -1.06 28.84
N LEU A 8 7.13 -2.24 28.98
CA LEU A 8 7.80 -3.42 29.54
C LEU A 8 8.68 -4.13 28.48
N LEU A 9 8.28 -4.09 27.21
CA LEU A 9 9.07 -4.61 26.09
C LEU A 9 10.34 -3.79 25.83
N LEU A 10 10.31 -2.48 26.05
CA LEU A 10 11.48 -1.59 25.89
C LEU A 10 12.59 -1.87 26.90
N LEU A 11 12.27 -2.40 28.08
CA LEU A 11 13.28 -2.71 29.11
C LEU A 11 14.07 -3.99 28.82
N ILE A 12 13.53 -4.89 28.01
CA ILE A 12 14.21 -6.13 27.57
C ILE A 12 15.26 -5.80 26.49
N CYS A 13 15.10 -4.71 25.73
CA CYS A 13 16.04 -4.32 24.68
C CYS A 13 17.33 -3.64 25.19
N VAL A 14 17.39 -3.20 26.44
CA VAL A 14 18.57 -2.47 26.98
C VAL A 14 19.59 -3.41 27.62
N LEU A 15 19.23 -4.68 27.89
CA LEU A 15 20.10 -5.65 28.54
C LEU A 15 20.18 -6.93 27.72
N GLY A 16 21.05 -6.91 26.70
CA GLY A 16 21.57 -8.12 26.07
C GLY A 16 20.93 -8.47 24.74
N ALA A 17 21.49 -7.93 23.67
CA ALA A 17 21.81 -8.73 22.50
C ALA A 17 22.95 -8.02 21.78
N ASP A 18 24.08 -8.72 21.71
CA ASP A 18 25.12 -8.53 20.72
C ASP A 18 24.47 -8.11 19.39
N VAL A 19 24.84 -6.96 18.84
CA VAL A 19 24.52 -6.62 17.45
C VAL A 19 25.42 -7.51 16.61
N GLY A 20 25.07 -8.80 16.54
CA GLY A 20 25.57 -9.66 15.49
C GLY A 20 25.11 -9.04 14.19
N GLU A 21 26.06 -8.61 13.35
CA GLU A 21 25.83 -8.54 11.92
C GLU A 21 25.15 -9.85 11.54
N ALA A 22 23.86 -9.79 11.21
CA ALA A 22 23.20 -10.92 10.59
C ALA A 22 23.94 -11.12 9.26
N GLU A 23 24.88 -12.07 9.24
CA GLU A 23 25.53 -12.55 8.03
C GLU A 23 24.39 -12.93 7.08
N VAL A 24 24.13 -12.07 6.10
CA VAL A 24 22.95 -12.23 5.24
C VAL A 24 23.18 -13.48 4.40
N VAL A 25 22.53 -14.56 4.81
CA VAL A 25 22.61 -15.88 4.19
C VAL A 25 21.93 -15.84 2.82
N CYS A 26 22.48 -16.58 1.85
CA CYS A 26 21.90 -16.73 0.53
C CYS A 26 20.40 -17.11 0.61
N PRO A 27 19.50 -16.41 -0.09
CA PRO A 27 18.09 -16.76 -0.13
C PRO A 27 17.88 -18.21 -0.58
N GLN A 28 16.99 -18.95 0.10
CA GLN A 28 16.73 -20.37 -0.19
C GLN A 28 16.26 -20.63 -1.63
N SER A 29 15.62 -19.63 -2.25
CA SER A 29 15.11 -19.70 -3.62
C SER A 29 16.18 -19.41 -4.68
N CYS A 30 17.39 -19.05 -4.26
CA CYS A 30 18.44 -18.54 -5.12
C CYS A 30 19.75 -19.31 -4.90
N PHE A 31 20.67 -19.14 -5.84
CA PHE A 31 22.00 -19.70 -5.79
C PHE A 31 23.04 -18.58 -5.75
N CYS A 32 23.91 -18.58 -4.74
CA CYS A 32 24.89 -17.51 -4.56
C CYS A 32 26.30 -18.03 -4.79
N THR A 33 27.03 -17.40 -5.71
CA THR A 33 28.44 -17.72 -5.98
C THR A 33 29.26 -16.45 -6.15
N ALA A 34 30.28 -16.27 -5.32
CA ALA A 34 31.29 -15.22 -5.50
C ALA A 34 30.70 -13.83 -5.84
N GLY A 35 29.70 -13.37 -5.07
CA GLY A 35 29.05 -12.06 -5.27
C GLY A 35 27.93 -12.04 -6.31
N VAL A 36 27.68 -13.14 -7.03
CA VAL A 36 26.51 -13.30 -7.91
C VAL A 36 25.39 -14.01 -7.15
N VAL A 37 24.19 -13.44 -7.17
CA VAL A 37 22.97 -14.06 -6.65
C VAL A 37 22.04 -14.38 -7.82
N ASP A 38 21.96 -15.66 -8.16
CA ASP A 38 21.12 -16.18 -9.24
C ASP A 38 19.76 -16.67 -8.70
N CYS A 39 18.73 -15.91 -9.02
CA CYS A 39 17.33 -16.20 -8.74
C CYS A 39 16.51 -16.37 -10.04
N SER A 40 17.16 -16.57 -11.19
CA SER A 40 16.52 -16.59 -12.51
C SER A 40 15.68 -17.85 -12.73
N GLY A 41 14.57 -17.74 -13.48
CA GLY A 41 13.78 -18.91 -13.87
C GLY A 41 13.12 -19.69 -12.73
N ARG A 42 13.02 -19.10 -11.53
CA ARG A 42 12.51 -19.74 -10.31
C ARG A 42 10.99 -19.59 -10.13
N GLY A 43 10.32 -18.89 -11.05
CA GLY A 43 8.90 -18.59 -10.96
C GLY A 43 8.56 -17.65 -9.80
N LEU A 44 9.50 -16.80 -9.38
CA LEU A 44 9.31 -15.86 -8.27
C LEU A 44 8.18 -14.88 -8.57
N THR A 45 7.43 -14.57 -7.52
CA THR A 45 6.37 -13.56 -7.51
C THR A 45 6.73 -12.47 -6.51
N THR A 46 6.00 -11.35 -6.54
CA THR A 46 6.15 -10.24 -5.60
C THR A 46 6.01 -10.68 -4.13
N THR A 47 5.28 -11.76 -3.86
CA THR A 47 5.07 -12.31 -2.51
C THR A 47 6.15 -13.30 -2.06
N THR A 48 6.85 -13.96 -2.99
CA THR A 48 7.85 -15.00 -2.68
C THR A 48 9.28 -14.51 -2.84
N MET A 49 9.46 -13.24 -3.20
CA MET A 49 10.76 -12.60 -3.35
C MET A 49 11.46 -12.43 -1.99
N PRO A 50 12.77 -12.69 -1.89
CA PRO A 50 13.51 -12.41 -0.66
C PRO A 50 13.51 -10.93 -0.30
N SER A 51 13.48 -10.63 1.00
CA SER A 51 13.44 -9.26 1.52
C SER A 51 14.81 -8.57 1.54
N SER A 52 15.90 -9.32 1.38
CA SER A 52 17.27 -8.80 1.38
C SER A 52 18.23 -9.73 0.65
N PHE A 53 19.37 -9.19 0.25
CA PHE A 53 20.48 -9.91 -0.39
C PHE A 53 21.79 -9.64 0.36
N PRO A 54 22.81 -10.52 0.23
CA PRO A 54 24.12 -10.29 0.84
C PRO A 54 24.73 -8.96 0.41
N LEU A 55 25.30 -8.19 1.35
CA LEU A 55 25.88 -6.86 1.06
C LEU A 55 27.08 -6.91 0.09
N SER A 56 27.75 -8.06 0.00
CA SER A 56 28.85 -8.32 -0.93
C SER A 56 28.38 -8.65 -2.36
N THR A 57 27.09 -8.62 -2.63
CA THR A 57 26.52 -8.94 -3.94
C THR A 57 26.89 -7.88 -4.97
N THR A 58 27.51 -8.32 -6.06
CA THR A 58 27.89 -7.51 -7.22
C THR A 58 26.92 -7.68 -8.39
N GLU A 59 26.26 -8.82 -8.48
CA GLU A 59 25.32 -9.13 -9.55
C GLU A 59 24.08 -9.87 -9.02
N ILE A 60 22.89 -9.44 -9.46
CA ILE A 60 21.62 -10.09 -9.13
C ILE A 60 20.91 -10.50 -10.41
N GLN A 61 20.60 -11.78 -10.54
CA GLN A 61 19.85 -12.32 -11.68
C GLN A 61 18.41 -12.64 -11.26
N LEU A 62 17.46 -11.83 -11.74
CA LEU A 62 16.02 -11.98 -11.45
C LEU A 62 15.20 -12.19 -12.73
N HIS A 63 15.85 -12.47 -13.86
CA HIS A 63 15.18 -12.63 -15.14
C HIS A 63 14.33 -13.90 -15.22
N ASP A 64 13.37 -13.92 -16.16
CA ASP A 64 12.49 -15.05 -16.44
C ASP A 64 11.70 -15.55 -15.20
N ASN A 65 11.18 -14.61 -14.42
CA ASN A 65 10.30 -14.88 -13.29
C ASN A 65 8.89 -14.31 -13.55
N HIS A 66 8.02 -14.36 -12.54
CA HIS A 66 6.66 -13.82 -12.59
C HIS A 66 6.53 -12.54 -11.75
N LEU A 67 7.58 -11.72 -11.74
CA LEU A 67 7.60 -10.48 -10.98
C LEU A 67 6.78 -9.41 -11.67
N THR A 68 5.86 -8.80 -10.92
CA THR A 68 5.07 -7.67 -11.39
C THR A 68 5.61 -6.33 -10.88
N ALA A 69 6.33 -6.34 -9.76
CA ALA A 69 6.98 -5.18 -9.15
C ALA A 69 8.18 -5.61 -8.28
N LEU A 70 8.99 -4.65 -7.86
CA LEU A 70 10.04 -4.87 -6.86
C LEU A 70 9.64 -4.20 -5.53
N PRO A 71 9.87 -4.87 -4.38
CA PRO A 71 9.75 -4.26 -3.07
C PRO A 71 10.59 -2.98 -2.96
N PRO A 72 10.02 -1.88 -2.43
CA PRO A 72 10.77 -0.66 -2.21
C PRO A 72 11.99 -0.88 -1.30
N GLY A 73 13.12 -0.31 -1.67
CA GLY A 73 14.37 -0.38 -0.90
C GLY A 73 15.19 -1.66 -1.09
N LEU A 74 14.70 -2.66 -1.83
CA LEU A 74 15.36 -3.96 -1.98
C LEU A 74 16.83 -3.88 -2.45
N LEU A 75 17.14 -2.90 -3.32
CA LEU A 75 18.45 -2.74 -3.95
C LEU A 75 19.23 -1.56 -3.39
N ASP A 76 18.68 -0.81 -2.42
CA ASP A 76 19.22 0.48 -2.01
C ASP A 76 20.47 0.32 -1.12
N ASP A 77 20.53 -0.75 -0.32
CA ASP A 77 21.62 -1.03 0.61
C ASP A 77 22.82 -1.77 -0.04
N LEU A 78 22.67 -2.20 -1.30
CA LEU A 78 23.67 -3.02 -2.01
C LEU A 78 24.69 -2.14 -2.74
N GLN A 79 25.63 -1.56 -1.99
CA GLN A 79 26.63 -0.62 -2.53
C GLN A 79 27.60 -1.25 -3.55
N ALA A 80 27.84 -2.56 -3.46
CA ALA A 80 28.71 -3.30 -4.38
C ALA A 80 28.01 -3.72 -5.68
N LEU A 81 26.69 -3.50 -5.78
CA LEU A 81 25.87 -3.97 -6.90
C LEU A 81 26.20 -3.21 -8.19
N GLN A 82 26.53 -3.95 -9.24
CA GLN A 82 26.92 -3.42 -10.55
C GLN A 82 25.93 -3.79 -11.64
N LEU A 83 25.33 -4.99 -11.56
CA LEU A 83 24.45 -5.53 -12.58
C LEU A 83 23.21 -6.16 -11.94
N VAL A 84 22.06 -5.86 -12.51
CA VAL A 84 20.80 -6.55 -12.21
C VAL A 84 20.15 -6.91 -13.53
N THR A 85 19.66 -8.13 -13.68
CA THR A 85 18.92 -8.55 -14.88
C THR A 85 17.45 -8.78 -14.52
N LEU A 86 16.55 -8.06 -15.20
CA LEU A 86 15.12 -7.98 -14.86
C LEU A 86 14.20 -8.35 -16.03
N HIS A 87 14.77 -8.76 -17.17
CA HIS A 87 14.02 -9.11 -18.37
C HIS A 87 13.18 -10.38 -18.18
N GLY A 88 12.23 -10.64 -19.07
CA GLY A 88 11.38 -11.84 -18.99
C GLY A 88 10.40 -11.86 -17.82
N ASN A 89 10.16 -10.71 -17.18
CA ASN A 89 9.17 -10.58 -16.10
C ASN A 89 7.94 -9.78 -16.57
N PRO A 90 6.73 -10.14 -16.12
CA PRO A 90 5.49 -9.45 -16.48
C PRO A 90 5.26 -8.18 -15.65
N TRP A 91 6.12 -7.16 -15.83
CA TRP A 91 6.05 -5.92 -15.05
C TRP A 91 4.68 -5.23 -15.18
N ALA A 92 4.05 -4.96 -14.04
CA ALA A 92 2.84 -4.17 -13.95
C ALA A 92 3.22 -2.72 -13.73
N CYS A 93 2.97 -1.88 -14.72
CA CYS A 93 3.33 -0.47 -14.74
C CYS A 93 2.26 0.40 -14.07
N ASP A 94 1.98 0.08 -12.81
CA ASP A 94 1.13 0.84 -11.90
C ASP A 94 1.98 1.48 -10.78
N CYS A 95 1.35 1.83 -9.66
CA CYS A 95 2.02 2.42 -8.49
C CYS A 95 3.20 1.59 -7.97
N ALA A 96 3.15 0.26 -8.07
CA ALA A 96 4.19 -0.60 -7.55
C ALA A 96 5.47 -0.55 -8.40
N VAL A 97 5.40 -0.08 -9.65
CA VAL A 97 6.56 0.04 -10.55
C VAL A 97 7.45 1.25 -10.22
N LEU A 98 6.95 2.21 -9.43
CA LEU A 98 7.63 3.49 -9.19
C LEU A 98 9.03 3.33 -8.60
N TYR A 99 9.20 2.38 -7.66
CA TYR A 99 10.52 2.09 -7.09
C TYR A 99 11.49 1.61 -8.18
N LEU A 100 11.08 0.62 -8.96
CA LEU A 100 11.89 0.07 -10.05
C LEU A 100 12.25 1.15 -11.08
N ARG A 101 11.28 1.96 -11.50
CA ARG A 101 11.51 3.09 -12.40
C ARG A 101 12.54 4.06 -11.84
N GLY A 102 12.37 4.47 -10.57
CA GLY A 102 13.30 5.39 -9.90
C GLY A 102 14.71 4.81 -9.78
N TRP A 103 14.83 3.51 -9.52
CA TRP A 103 16.12 2.82 -9.47
C TRP A 103 16.77 2.73 -10.87
N LEU A 104 16.01 2.40 -11.92
CA LEU A 104 16.51 2.34 -13.30
C LEU A 104 17.05 3.67 -13.81
N LEU A 105 16.39 4.78 -13.46
CA LEU A 105 16.83 6.14 -13.83
C LEU A 105 18.17 6.54 -13.20
N LYS A 106 18.57 5.89 -12.10
CA LYS A 106 19.88 6.11 -11.47
C LYS A 106 20.99 5.31 -12.14
N GLN A 107 20.65 4.30 -12.95
CA GLN A 107 21.63 3.43 -13.60
C GLN A 107 22.22 4.08 -14.85
N LYS A 108 23.50 3.80 -15.11
CA LYS A 108 24.21 4.19 -16.35
C LYS A 108 24.17 3.09 -17.42
N ASN A 109 23.50 1.97 -17.16
CA ASN A 109 23.48 0.80 -18.03
C ASN A 109 22.28 0.84 -18.98
N ASP A 110 22.55 1.36 -20.17
CA ASP A 110 21.63 1.47 -21.30
C ASP A 110 20.98 0.15 -21.73
N ALA A 111 21.70 -0.97 -21.62
CA ALA A 111 21.18 -2.28 -22.00
C ALA A 111 20.16 -2.81 -20.97
N LEU A 112 20.39 -2.56 -19.68
CA LEU A 112 19.44 -2.88 -18.62
C LEU A 112 18.13 -2.11 -18.80
N ILE A 113 18.23 -0.80 -19.07
CA ILE A 113 17.09 0.09 -19.27
C ILE A 113 16.19 -0.39 -20.43
N ARG A 114 16.78 -0.86 -21.53
CA ARG A 114 16.05 -1.29 -22.73
C ARG A 114 15.35 -2.66 -22.59
N ASN A 115 15.75 -3.46 -21.61
CA ASN A 115 15.26 -4.84 -21.45
C ASN A 115 14.16 -4.97 -20.39
N VAL A 116 13.62 -3.85 -19.90
CA VAL A 116 12.56 -3.82 -18.88
C VAL A 116 11.34 -3.09 -19.46
N SER A 117 10.35 -3.85 -19.92
CA SER A 117 9.11 -3.35 -20.51
C SER A 117 7.88 -3.77 -19.70
N CYS A 118 6.83 -2.96 -19.80
CA CYS A 118 5.54 -3.21 -19.18
C CYS A 118 4.83 -4.37 -19.87
N ALA A 119 4.29 -5.30 -19.09
CA ALA A 119 3.33 -6.28 -19.56
C ALA A 119 1.88 -5.80 -19.36
N PHE A 120 1.62 -5.05 -18.28
CA PHE A 120 0.31 -4.52 -17.94
C PHE A 120 0.43 -3.07 -17.40
N PRO A 121 -0.64 -2.25 -17.44
CA PRO A 121 -1.94 -2.49 -18.10
C PRO A 121 -1.83 -2.52 -19.64
N PRO A 122 -2.87 -2.95 -20.38
CA PRO A 122 -2.85 -3.05 -21.85
C PRO A 122 -2.43 -1.75 -22.56
N ASP A 123 -2.82 -0.59 -22.03
CA ASP A 123 -2.50 0.72 -22.62
C ASP A 123 -1.00 1.07 -22.55
N LEU A 124 -0.27 0.45 -21.62
CA LEU A 124 1.17 0.64 -21.44
C LEU A 124 1.99 -0.57 -21.91
N GLN A 125 1.34 -1.62 -22.45
CA GLN A 125 2.02 -2.84 -22.83
C GLN A 125 3.14 -2.56 -23.86
N GLY A 126 4.34 -3.08 -23.58
CA GLY A 126 5.54 -2.89 -24.39
C GLY A 126 6.27 -1.57 -24.17
N ARG A 127 5.70 -0.60 -23.42
CA ARG A 127 6.42 0.62 -23.02
C ARG A 127 7.56 0.25 -22.08
N LEU A 128 8.67 0.97 -22.17
CA LEU A 128 9.83 0.78 -21.31
C LEU A 128 9.62 1.48 -19.96
N VAL A 129 9.87 0.76 -18.86
CA VAL A 129 9.58 1.24 -17.49
C VAL A 129 10.30 2.56 -17.18
N ALA A 130 11.57 2.69 -17.60
CA ALA A 130 12.36 3.89 -17.34
C ALA A 130 11.87 5.15 -18.09
N TYR A 131 11.16 4.99 -19.22
CA TYR A 131 10.70 6.09 -20.07
C TYR A 131 9.21 6.42 -19.88
N LEU A 132 8.56 5.83 -18.88
CA LEU A 132 7.21 6.24 -18.49
C LEU A 132 7.25 7.62 -17.83
N SER A 133 6.26 8.47 -18.12
CA SER A 133 6.03 9.68 -17.35
C SER A 133 5.38 9.35 -15.99
N GLU A 134 5.53 10.23 -14.99
CA GLU A 134 4.86 10.03 -13.69
C GLU A 134 3.33 10.04 -13.84
N GLU A 135 2.79 10.87 -14.73
CA GLU A 135 1.36 10.92 -15.02
C GLU A 135 0.83 9.61 -15.63
N GLU A 136 1.56 8.99 -16.57
CA GLU A 136 1.20 7.69 -17.16
C GLU A 136 1.10 6.59 -16.09
N VAL A 137 2.06 6.57 -15.16
CA VAL A 137 2.10 5.58 -14.07
C VAL A 137 0.99 5.85 -13.04
N LEU A 138 0.82 7.11 -12.62
CA LEU A 138 -0.18 7.50 -11.62
C LEU A 138 -1.61 7.28 -12.11
N ASN A 139 -1.88 7.52 -13.39
CA ASN A 139 -3.18 7.24 -14.01
C ASN A 139 -3.48 5.74 -14.10
N SER A 140 -2.43 4.91 -14.16
CA SER A 140 -2.52 3.44 -14.22
C SER A 140 -2.67 2.80 -12.83
N CYS A 141 -2.42 3.55 -11.75
CA CYS A 141 -2.74 3.08 -10.40
C CYS A 141 -4.25 2.88 -10.25
N ASN A 142 -4.64 1.94 -9.38
CA ASN A 142 -6.03 1.76 -8.91
C ASN A 142 -6.55 2.95 -8.07
N TYR A 143 -6.29 4.19 -8.49
CA TYR A 143 -6.89 5.41 -7.97
C TYR A 143 -8.42 5.35 -8.07
N TRP A 144 -8.96 4.64 -9.06
CA TRP A 144 -10.39 4.37 -9.18
C TRP A 144 -10.99 3.65 -7.95
N LEU A 145 -10.25 2.71 -7.34
CA LEU A 145 -10.70 2.01 -6.13
C LEU A 145 -10.72 2.92 -4.89
N CYS A 146 -9.72 3.80 -4.76
CA CYS A 146 -9.69 4.83 -3.70
C CYS A 146 -10.80 5.87 -3.88
N ASN A 147 -11.11 6.28 -5.11
CA ASN A 147 -12.24 7.19 -5.38
C ASN A 147 -13.58 6.52 -5.13
N LEU A 148 -13.73 5.23 -5.45
CA LEU A 148 -14.95 4.48 -5.15
C LEU A 148 -15.15 4.34 -3.63
N ALA A 149 -14.09 4.05 -2.88
CA ALA A 149 -14.13 4.03 -1.42
C ALA A 149 -14.51 5.41 -0.85
N LEU A 150 -13.91 6.49 -1.36
CA LEU A 150 -14.24 7.86 -0.94
C LEU A 150 -15.69 8.24 -1.24
N PHE A 151 -16.20 7.89 -2.43
CA PHE A 151 -17.58 8.13 -2.81
C PHE A 151 -18.56 7.36 -1.93
N SER A 152 -18.23 6.12 -1.59
CA SER A 152 -19.03 5.30 -0.67
C SER A 152 -19.07 5.88 0.75
N GLN A 153 -17.94 6.41 1.24
CA GLN A 153 -17.84 7.08 2.54
C GLN A 153 -18.64 8.39 2.58
N ILE A 154 -18.56 9.22 1.53
CA ILE A 154 -19.34 10.45 1.40
C ILE A 154 -20.84 10.14 1.39
N SER A 155 -21.25 9.12 0.63
CA SER A 155 -22.65 8.68 0.53
C SER A 155 -23.18 8.20 1.88
N LEU A 156 -22.39 7.41 2.62
CA LEU A 156 -22.74 6.95 3.96
C LEU A 156 -22.89 8.12 4.95
N PHE A 157 -21.96 9.07 4.93
CA PHE A 157 -22.02 10.26 5.79
C PHE A 157 -23.26 11.11 5.48
N ALA A 158 -23.55 11.35 4.21
CA ALA A 158 -24.75 12.07 3.80
C ALA A 158 -26.03 11.35 4.28
N PHE A 159 -26.08 10.02 4.14
CA PHE A 159 -27.21 9.23 4.64
C PHE A 159 -27.40 9.35 6.15
N ILE A 160 -26.31 9.28 6.94
CA ILE A 160 -26.35 9.46 8.40
C ILE A 160 -26.89 10.85 8.77
N VAL A 161 -26.45 11.91 8.09
CA VAL A 161 -26.92 13.29 8.33
C VAL A 161 -28.41 13.44 8.00
N VAL A 162 -28.87 12.85 6.90
CA VAL A 162 -30.30 12.84 6.54
C VAL A 162 -31.12 12.10 7.60
N GLN A 163 -30.69 10.92 8.04
CA GLN A 163 -31.39 10.16 9.08
C GLN A 163 -31.42 10.90 10.43
N ALA A 164 -30.31 11.53 10.83
CA ALA A 164 -30.23 12.32 12.04
C ALA A 164 -31.16 13.54 12.00
N SER A 165 -31.24 14.23 10.85
CA SER A 165 -32.14 15.37 10.69
C SER A 165 -33.61 14.96 10.70
N LEU A 166 -33.97 13.85 10.05
CA LEU A 166 -35.31 13.27 10.11
C LEU A 166 -35.69 12.86 11.54
N LEU A 167 -34.80 12.18 12.26
CA LEU A 167 -35.03 11.80 13.66
C LEU A 167 -35.23 13.03 14.55
N ALA A 168 -34.39 14.06 14.38
CA ALA A 168 -34.52 15.31 15.13
C ALA A 168 -35.85 16.01 14.84
N ALA A 169 -36.29 16.04 13.57
CA ALA A 169 -37.58 16.59 13.19
C ALA A 169 -38.74 15.80 13.83
N VAL A 170 -38.71 14.48 13.78
CA VAL A 170 -39.72 13.61 14.42
C VAL A 170 -39.76 13.86 15.93
N VAL A 171 -38.62 13.88 16.61
CA VAL A 171 -38.55 14.18 18.05
C VAL A 171 -39.08 15.57 18.36
N TYR A 172 -38.74 16.58 17.55
CA TYR A 172 -39.26 17.94 17.68
C TYR A 172 -40.79 17.96 17.56
N PHE A 173 -41.35 17.33 16.53
CA PHE A 173 -42.80 17.26 16.33
C PHE A 173 -43.48 16.52 17.49
N LEU A 174 -42.95 15.37 17.91
CA LEU A 174 -43.50 14.60 19.04
C LEU A 174 -43.49 15.42 20.34
N ARG A 175 -42.39 16.13 20.64
CA ARG A 175 -42.31 17.02 21.80
C ARG A 175 -43.34 18.15 21.69
N ARG A 176 -43.43 18.79 20.52
CA ARG A 176 -44.39 19.87 20.28
C ARG A 176 -45.83 19.40 20.45
N PHE A 177 -46.19 18.25 19.87
CA PHE A 177 -47.51 17.66 20.03
C PHE A 177 -47.82 17.31 21.49
N SER A 178 -46.84 16.73 22.21
CA SER A 178 -47.02 16.44 23.64
C SER A 178 -47.32 17.71 24.46
N GLN A 179 -46.62 18.80 24.14
CA GLN A 179 -46.77 20.08 24.83
C GLN A 179 -48.16 20.70 24.56
N LEU A 180 -48.58 20.70 23.29
CA LEU A 180 -49.92 21.13 22.90
C LEU A 180 -51.03 20.28 23.55
N SER A 181 -50.82 18.97 23.70
CA SER A 181 -51.80 18.09 24.34
C SER A 181 -51.94 18.37 25.84
N ILE A 182 -50.83 18.70 26.52
CA ILE A 182 -50.82 19.09 27.94
C ILE A 182 -51.55 20.44 28.11
N ASP A 183 -51.27 21.41 27.23
CA ASP A 183 -51.91 22.72 27.30
C ASP A 183 -53.43 22.64 27.04
N ALA A 184 -53.86 21.78 26.12
CA ALA A 184 -55.28 21.52 25.86
C ALA A 184 -56.00 20.89 27.07
N GLN A 185 -55.36 19.94 27.76
CA GLN A 185 -55.93 19.33 28.98
C GLN A 185 -56.05 20.33 30.13
N ARG A 186 -55.08 21.24 30.30
CA ARG A 186 -55.14 22.31 31.31
C ARG A 186 -56.31 23.26 31.05
N ALA A 187 -56.49 23.71 29.81
CA ALA A 187 -57.61 24.58 29.44
C ALA A 187 -58.99 23.92 29.68
N ALA A 188 -59.11 22.61 29.41
CA ALA A 188 -60.33 21.87 29.70
C ALA A 188 -60.60 21.74 31.22
N ALA A 189 -59.56 21.52 32.04
CA ALA A 189 -59.70 21.45 33.49
C ALA A 189 -60.13 22.80 34.11
N GLU A 190 -59.61 23.92 33.60
CA GLU A 190 -60.00 25.27 34.03
C GLU A 190 -61.47 25.57 33.70
N SER A 191 -61.96 25.12 32.54
CA SER A 191 -63.37 25.31 32.13
C SER A 191 -64.40 24.55 32.98
N PHE A 192 -63.98 23.50 33.70
CA PHE A 192 -64.88 22.69 34.54
C PHE A 192 -65.02 23.23 35.97
N HIS A 193 -64.20 24.21 36.36
CA HIS A 193 -64.19 24.81 37.70
C HIS A 193 -64.79 26.23 37.76
N SER A 194 -65.28 26.76 36.64
CA SER A 194 -66.15 27.95 36.55
C SER A 194 -67.58 27.53 36.25
#